data_AF-A0A0R2SYI6-F1
#
_entry.id   AF-A0A0R2SYI6-F1
#
_cell.length_a   1.000
_cell.length_b   1.000
_cell.length_c   1.000
_cell.angle_alpha   90.00
_cell.angle_beta   90.00
_cell.angle_gamma   90.00
#
_symmetry.space_group_name_H-M   'P 1'
#
loop_
_entity.id
_entity.type
_entity.pdbx_description
1 polymer ?
#
loop_
_entity_poly.entity_id
_entity_poly.type
_entity_poly.pdbx_seq_one_letter_code
_entity_poly.pdbx_strand_id
1 'polypeptide(L)'
;MNRESLDRFLPGRRLAMAALGLLAAFVIAIGIYWSIAPAAFNVNEVTARRLANTDSAQVIGSTSAATLIEIAETLLEKPGGFLSNDIMPPGLYLDNIPNWEFGVLVQVRDFSRAFREDFSRSQSQSTEDADLIIAEPKFNFTNDSWLFPASESQYKEAIAALNSYLLRMVDADQSDAQFYARADNLASWLSNVESRLGSLSQRLSASVLQQRANTDMAGDPSATQSTPARAEVAVKTPWLEIDDVFFEARGATWALLHFLRAAEVDFAQVLDDKNAGASLDQIIRELEASQRSLGFPMVLNGSGFGMFANHSLTMANYVSRANAAI
;
A
#
# COMPACT_ATOMS: atom_id res chain seq x y z
N MET A 1 -16.93 -39.42 51.29
CA MET A 1 -16.50 -38.22 50.56
C MET A 1 -17.69 -37.77 49.71
N ASN A 2 -18.49 -36.84 50.23
CA ASN A 2 -19.83 -36.51 49.71
C ASN A 2 -19.78 -35.78 48.36
N ARG A 3 -20.64 -36.20 47.42
CA ARG A 3 -20.85 -35.52 46.13
C ARG A 3 -21.34 -34.07 46.26
N GLU A 4 -21.89 -33.68 47.40
CA GLU A 4 -22.41 -32.33 47.66
C GLU A 4 -21.34 -31.23 47.80
N SER A 5 -20.08 -31.56 48.05
CA SER A 5 -19.02 -30.53 48.18
C SER A 5 -18.48 -30.04 46.83
N LEU A 6 -18.74 -30.76 45.73
CA LEU A 6 -18.31 -30.37 44.38
C LEU A 6 -19.28 -29.35 43.74
N ASP A 7 -20.58 -29.43 44.04
CA ASP A 7 -21.61 -28.55 43.44
C ASP A 7 -21.56 -27.10 43.91
N ARG A 8 -20.90 -26.78 45.04
CA ARG A 8 -20.67 -25.38 45.46
C ARG A 8 -19.54 -24.68 44.70
N PHE A 9 -18.60 -25.42 44.11
CA PHE A 9 -17.48 -24.86 43.33
C PHE A 9 -17.73 -24.88 41.81
N LEU A 10 -18.72 -25.65 41.35
CA LEU A 10 -19.11 -25.77 39.95
C LEU A 10 -19.80 -24.52 39.33
N PRO A 11 -20.66 -23.73 40.02
CA PRO A 11 -21.30 -22.57 39.40
C PRO A 11 -20.31 -21.44 39.11
N GLY A 12 -19.33 -21.21 40.00
CA GLY A 12 -18.27 -20.21 39.79
C GLY A 12 -17.34 -20.58 38.64
N ARG A 13 -17.00 -21.86 38.47
CA ARG A 13 -16.21 -22.34 37.31
C ARG A 13 -16.99 -22.21 36.00
N ARG A 14 -18.30 -22.51 35.99
CA ARG A 14 -19.15 -22.35 34.79
C ARG A 14 -19.32 -20.88 34.41
N LEU A 15 -19.50 -19.98 35.37
CA LEU A 15 -19.53 -18.53 35.16
C LEU A 15 -18.19 -17.99 34.64
N ALA A 16 -17.07 -18.42 35.23
CA ALA A 16 -15.73 -18.03 34.77
C ALA A 16 -15.44 -18.51 33.35
N MET A 17 -15.83 -19.75 33.01
CA MET A 17 -15.69 -20.29 31.65
C MET A 17 -16.59 -19.55 30.64
N ALA A 18 -17.81 -19.20 31.04
CA ALA A 18 -18.70 -18.40 30.20
C ALA A 18 -18.15 -16.98 29.97
N ALA A 19 -17.62 -16.33 31.01
CA ALA A 19 -16.98 -15.02 30.91
C ALA A 19 -15.72 -15.06 30.04
N LEU A 20 -14.88 -16.09 30.19
CA LEU A 20 -13.70 -16.29 29.34
C LEU A 20 -14.09 -16.56 27.88
N GLY A 21 -15.13 -17.35 27.65
CA GLY A 21 -15.66 -17.62 26.31
C GLY A 21 -16.20 -16.36 25.64
N LEU A 22 -16.93 -15.52 26.39
CA LEU A 22 -17.41 -14.22 25.90
C LEU A 22 -16.27 -13.26 25.60
N LEU A 23 -15.25 -13.19 26.47
CA LEU A 23 -14.07 -12.38 26.23
C LEU A 23 -13.30 -12.85 24.98
N ALA A 24 -13.10 -14.15 24.81
CA ALA A 24 -12.46 -14.70 23.62
C ALA A 24 -13.26 -14.40 22.35
N ALA A 25 -14.57 -14.59 22.38
CA ALA A 25 -15.44 -14.26 21.24
C ALA A 25 -15.40 -12.76 20.91
N PHE A 26 -15.36 -11.89 21.92
CA PHE A 26 -15.22 -10.44 21.74
C PHE A 26 -13.87 -10.07 21.12
N VAL A 27 -12.76 -10.63 21.61
CA VAL A 27 -11.42 -10.40 21.05
C VAL A 27 -11.34 -10.88 19.60
N ILE A 28 -11.92 -12.03 19.27
CA ILE A 28 -11.98 -12.55 17.89
C ILE A 28 -12.81 -11.62 17.00
N ALA A 29 -13.97 -11.14 17.47
CA ALA A 29 -14.82 -10.24 16.70
C ALA A 29 -14.11 -8.91 16.39
N ILE A 30 -13.38 -8.34 17.35
CA ILE A 30 -12.53 -7.17 17.12
C ILE A 30 -11.42 -7.52 16.13
N GLY A 31 -10.76 -8.66 16.29
CA GLY A 31 -9.69 -9.07 15.38
C GLY A 31 -10.16 -9.20 13.93
N ILE A 32 -11.34 -9.78 13.71
CA ILE A 32 -11.97 -9.85 12.38
C ILE A 32 -12.27 -8.45 11.84
N TYR A 33 -12.82 -7.55 12.66
CA TYR A 33 -13.12 -6.18 12.26
C TYR A 33 -11.85 -5.39 11.88
N TRP A 34 -10.76 -5.54 12.64
CA TRP A 34 -9.47 -4.90 12.37
C TRP A 34 -8.76 -5.52 11.16
N SER A 35 -9.15 -6.74 10.76
CA SER A 35 -8.63 -7.44 9.58
C SER A 35 -9.27 -7.00 8.25
N ILE A 36 -10.21 -6.05 8.28
CA ILE A 36 -10.91 -5.59 7.08
C ILE A 36 -10.06 -4.52 6.40
N ALA A 37 -9.50 -4.88 5.24
CA ALA A 37 -8.83 -3.91 4.38
C ALA A 37 -9.83 -2.86 3.85
N PRO A 38 -9.44 -1.57 3.78
CA PRO A 38 -10.27 -0.50 3.22
C PRO A 38 -10.76 -0.79 1.79
N ALA A 39 -12.00 -0.39 1.50
CA ALA A 39 -12.54 -0.44 0.15
C ALA A 39 -11.87 0.58 -0.77
N ALA A 40 -11.93 0.33 -2.09
CA ALA A 40 -11.52 1.35 -3.05
C ALA A 40 -12.48 2.54 -3.03
N PHE A 41 -11.95 3.74 -3.29
CA PHE A 41 -12.71 4.98 -3.31
C PHE A 41 -12.57 5.69 -4.68
N ASN A 42 -13.45 6.67 -4.90
CA ASN A 42 -13.41 7.51 -6.10
C ASN A 42 -12.54 8.74 -5.83
N VAL A 43 -11.45 8.89 -6.59
CA VAL A 43 -10.50 10.00 -6.42
C VAL A 43 -11.15 11.36 -6.64
N ASN A 44 -12.09 11.47 -7.59
CA ASN A 44 -12.78 12.73 -7.87
C ASN A 44 -13.73 13.14 -6.74
N GLU A 45 -14.41 12.17 -6.11
CA GLU A 45 -15.28 12.44 -4.95
C GLU A 45 -14.47 12.88 -3.74
N VAL A 46 -13.30 12.28 -3.52
CA VAL A 46 -12.37 12.66 -2.46
C VAL A 46 -11.86 14.08 -2.69
N THR A 47 -11.39 14.39 -3.90
CA THR A 47 -10.93 15.74 -4.26
C THR A 47 -12.03 16.78 -4.08
N ALA A 48 -13.23 16.52 -4.60
CA ALA A 48 -14.37 17.41 -4.45
C ALA A 48 -14.73 17.63 -2.98
N ARG A 49 -14.72 16.59 -2.14
CA ARG A 49 -15.00 16.68 -0.70
C ARG A 49 -13.96 17.54 0.03
N ARG A 50 -12.68 17.36 -0.29
CA ARG A 50 -11.58 18.12 0.34
C ARG A 50 -11.61 19.60 -0.04
N LEU A 51 -11.95 19.91 -1.29
CA LEU A 51 -12.01 21.28 -1.79
C LEU A 51 -13.36 21.97 -1.54
N ALA A 52 -14.39 21.25 -1.06
CA ALA A 52 -15.74 21.79 -0.88
C ALA A 52 -15.82 23.01 0.05
N ASN A 53 -14.89 23.14 1.01
CA ASN A 53 -14.83 24.25 1.95
C ASN A 53 -13.81 25.33 1.57
N THR A 54 -13.18 25.20 0.41
CA THR A 54 -12.24 26.17 -0.13
C THR A 54 -12.95 26.94 -1.23
N ASP A 55 -12.81 28.26 -1.28
CA ASP A 55 -13.34 29.09 -2.39
C ASP A 55 -12.59 28.87 -3.72
N SER A 56 -11.71 27.87 -3.75
CA SER A 56 -10.80 27.55 -4.85
C SER A 56 -11.35 26.49 -5.78
N ALA A 57 -11.07 26.66 -7.07
CA ALA A 57 -11.35 25.64 -8.07
C ALA A 57 -10.35 24.47 -8.00
N GLN A 58 -10.77 23.30 -8.48
CA GLN A 58 -9.88 22.18 -8.73
C GLN A 58 -8.83 22.58 -9.78
N VAL A 59 -7.55 22.43 -9.46
CA VAL A 59 -6.42 22.70 -10.36
C VAL A 59 -5.66 21.42 -10.67
N ILE A 60 -4.81 21.45 -11.71
CA ILE A 60 -3.94 20.33 -12.07
C ILE A 60 -3.07 19.94 -10.87
N GLY A 61 -3.05 18.66 -10.52
CA GLY A 61 -2.29 18.11 -9.38
C GLY A 61 -3.09 17.99 -8.09
N SER A 62 -4.22 18.68 -7.98
CA SER A 62 -5.09 18.62 -6.80
C SER A 62 -5.67 17.23 -6.57
N THR A 63 -5.93 16.46 -7.64
CA THR A 63 -6.46 15.09 -7.54
C THR A 63 -5.42 14.14 -6.95
N SER A 64 -4.18 14.24 -7.43
CA SER A 64 -3.03 13.44 -7.00
C SER A 64 -2.67 13.76 -5.55
N ALA A 65 -2.62 15.04 -5.18
CA ALA A 65 -2.32 15.45 -3.80
C ALA A 65 -3.44 15.02 -2.83
N ALA A 66 -4.71 15.26 -3.18
CA ALA A 66 -5.85 14.82 -2.39
C ALA A 66 -5.87 13.30 -2.20
N THR A 67 -5.52 12.53 -3.24
CA THR A 67 -5.46 11.07 -3.18
C THR A 67 -4.31 10.57 -2.31
N LEU A 68 -3.13 11.20 -2.38
CA LEU A 68 -2.01 10.91 -1.48
C LEU A 68 -2.38 11.13 -0.01
N ILE A 69 -3.05 12.26 0.28
CA ILE A 69 -3.53 12.57 1.62
C ILE A 69 -4.56 11.53 2.07
N GLU A 70 -5.56 11.21 1.25
CA GLU A 70 -6.61 10.24 1.60
C GLU A 70 -6.04 8.84 1.86
N ILE A 71 -5.08 8.38 1.07
CA ILE A 71 -4.44 7.08 1.30
C ILE A 71 -3.66 7.11 2.62
N ALA A 72 -2.90 8.17 2.88
CA ALA A 72 -2.12 8.30 4.11
C ALA A 72 -3.02 8.39 5.36
N GLU A 73 -4.14 9.11 5.29
CA GLU A 73 -5.15 9.16 6.36
C GLU A 73 -5.83 7.79 6.53
N THR A 74 -6.24 7.14 5.44
CA THR A 74 -6.86 5.81 5.47
C THR A 74 -5.91 4.78 6.10
N LEU A 75 -4.61 4.86 5.83
CA LEU A 75 -3.60 4.00 6.45
C LEU A 75 -3.61 4.10 7.98
N LEU A 76 -3.83 5.30 8.52
CA LEU A 76 -3.84 5.58 9.96
C LEU A 76 -5.21 5.35 10.61
N GLU A 77 -6.30 5.56 9.87
CA GLU A 77 -7.67 5.64 10.42
C GLU A 77 -8.55 4.43 10.12
N LYS A 78 -8.05 3.47 9.32
CA LYS A 78 -8.75 2.20 9.06
C LYS A 78 -9.14 1.47 10.36
N PRO A 79 -10.05 0.49 10.32
CA PRO A 79 -10.40 -0.31 11.49
C PRO A 79 -9.17 -0.82 12.26
N GLY A 80 -9.06 -0.45 13.54
CA GLY A 80 -7.93 -0.77 14.40
C GLY A 80 -6.81 0.27 14.46
N GLY A 81 -6.84 1.31 13.62
CA GLY A 81 -5.77 2.30 13.55
C GLY A 81 -4.56 1.77 12.77
N PHE A 82 -3.37 2.27 13.05
CA PHE A 82 -2.13 1.78 12.46
C PHE A 82 -1.56 0.64 13.32
N LEU A 83 -1.54 -0.58 12.79
CA LEU A 83 -1.24 -1.79 13.57
C LEU A 83 0.23 -2.21 13.49
N SER A 84 1.00 -1.71 12.53
CA SER A 84 2.41 -2.10 12.30
C SER A 84 3.32 -1.83 13.50
N ASN A 85 2.97 -0.87 14.37
CA ASN A 85 3.71 -0.55 15.59
C ASN A 85 2.92 -0.89 16.86
N ASP A 86 1.85 -1.69 16.77
CA ASP A 86 1.04 -2.06 17.93
C ASP A 86 1.73 -3.10 18.81
N ILE A 87 1.66 -2.89 20.13
CA ILE A 87 2.22 -3.81 21.13
C ILE A 87 1.14 -4.54 21.95
N MET A 88 -0.15 -4.32 21.66
CA MET A 88 -1.27 -4.90 22.40
C MET A 88 -2.15 -5.79 21.50
N PRO A 89 -2.81 -6.84 22.04
CA PRO A 89 -3.82 -7.59 21.30
C PRO A 89 -5.03 -6.70 20.92
N PRO A 90 -5.67 -6.94 19.76
CA PRO A 90 -5.44 -8.05 18.84
C PRO A 90 -4.28 -7.86 17.83
N GLY A 91 -3.69 -6.66 17.72
CA GLY A 91 -2.64 -6.35 16.73
C GLY A 91 -1.47 -7.34 16.70
N LEU A 92 -1.06 -7.85 17.87
CA LEU A 92 0.05 -8.83 18.01
C LEU A 92 -0.12 -10.14 17.22
N TYR A 93 -1.35 -10.55 16.87
CA TYR A 93 -1.59 -11.80 16.14
C TYR A 93 -2.23 -11.58 14.77
N LEU A 94 -2.46 -10.33 14.37
CA LEU A 94 -2.98 -9.97 13.07
C LEU A 94 -1.80 -9.55 12.19
N ASP A 95 -1.07 -10.49 11.64
CA ASP A 95 0.09 -10.26 10.75
C ASP A 95 -0.32 -9.73 9.36
N ASN A 96 -1.44 -10.18 8.82
CA ASN A 96 -1.89 -9.84 7.47
C ASN A 96 -2.09 -8.33 7.23
N ILE A 97 -2.70 -7.60 8.18
CA ILE A 97 -2.96 -6.17 8.00
C ILE A 97 -1.70 -5.30 8.10
N PRO A 98 -0.79 -5.49 9.07
CA PRO A 98 0.53 -4.85 9.09
C PRO A 98 1.31 -5.04 7.79
N ASN A 99 1.28 -6.22 7.17
CA ASN A 99 1.91 -6.42 5.86
C ASN A 99 1.21 -5.59 4.77
N TRP A 100 -0.13 -5.55 4.77
CA TRP A 100 -0.90 -4.67 3.88
C TRP A 100 -0.54 -3.18 4.10
N GLU A 101 -0.43 -2.74 5.36
CA GLU A 101 -0.02 -1.38 5.72
C GLU A 101 1.36 -1.05 5.19
N PHE A 102 2.32 -1.96 5.30
CA PHE A 102 3.66 -1.78 4.76
C PHE A 102 3.63 -1.60 3.24
N GLY A 103 2.85 -2.42 2.53
CA GLY A 103 2.65 -2.28 1.09
C GLY A 103 2.11 -0.90 0.69
N VAL A 104 1.08 -0.40 1.40
CA VAL A 104 0.52 0.95 1.20
C VAL A 104 1.56 2.02 1.49
N LEU A 105 2.26 1.91 2.63
CA LEU A 105 3.25 2.89 3.07
C LEU A 105 4.41 3.04 2.09
N VAL A 106 4.89 1.94 1.49
CA VAL A 106 5.92 2.00 0.44
C VAL A 106 5.44 2.82 -0.76
N GLN A 107 4.19 2.65 -1.19
CA GLN A 107 3.63 3.46 -2.28
C GLN A 107 3.47 4.93 -1.90
N VAL A 108 3.03 5.22 -0.66
CA VAL A 108 2.95 6.59 -0.13
C VAL A 108 4.34 7.25 -0.13
N ARG A 109 5.37 6.53 0.30
CA ARG A 109 6.77 7.02 0.27
C ARG A 109 7.22 7.34 -1.15
N ASP A 110 7.05 6.40 -2.08
CA ASP A 110 7.48 6.57 -3.47
C ASP A 110 6.73 7.73 -4.15
N PHE A 111 5.42 7.85 -3.94
CA PHE A 111 4.61 8.92 -4.52
C PHE A 111 4.93 10.28 -3.88
N SER A 112 5.14 10.33 -2.55
CA SER A 112 5.56 11.56 -1.86
C SER A 112 6.92 12.06 -2.36
N ARG A 113 7.84 11.14 -2.71
CA ARG A 113 9.10 11.47 -3.36
C ARG A 113 8.89 12.01 -4.76
N ALA A 114 8.04 11.37 -5.58
CA ALA A 114 7.71 11.89 -6.91
C ALA A 114 7.12 13.31 -6.84
N PHE A 115 6.28 13.61 -5.85
CA PHE A 115 5.82 14.97 -5.58
C PHE A 115 6.98 15.93 -5.34
N ARG A 116 7.84 15.61 -4.38
CA ARG A 116 8.97 16.46 -3.97
C ARG A 116 10.01 16.66 -5.08
N GLU A 117 10.36 15.60 -5.81
CA GLU A 117 11.48 15.58 -6.74
C GLU A 117 11.09 15.91 -8.20
N ASP A 118 9.89 15.52 -8.63
CA ASP A 118 9.49 15.61 -10.04
C ASP A 118 8.27 16.53 -10.22
N PHE A 119 7.14 16.24 -9.55
CA PHE A 119 5.87 16.88 -9.87
C PHE A 119 5.79 18.33 -9.43
N SER A 120 6.44 18.72 -8.33
CA SER A 120 6.32 20.08 -7.80
C SER A 120 7.51 20.99 -8.14
N ARG A 121 8.41 20.53 -9.01
CA ARG A 121 9.60 21.29 -9.44
C ARG A 121 9.53 21.66 -10.92
N SER A 122 9.88 22.91 -11.21
CA SER A 122 10.08 23.34 -12.60
C SER A 122 11.48 22.94 -13.09
N GLN A 123 11.61 22.63 -14.37
CA GLN A 123 12.89 22.21 -14.97
C GLN A 123 14.02 23.24 -14.80
N SER A 124 13.68 24.52 -14.65
CA SER A 124 14.64 25.63 -14.50
C SER A 124 14.95 26.01 -13.05
N GLN A 125 14.20 25.50 -12.07
CA GLN A 125 14.35 25.89 -10.66
C GLN A 125 14.66 24.68 -9.79
N SER A 126 15.76 24.76 -9.06
CA SER A 126 16.17 23.70 -8.14
C SER A 126 15.52 23.81 -6.76
N THR A 127 14.65 24.78 -6.51
CA THR A 127 14.00 24.95 -5.21
C THR A 127 12.89 23.90 -5.01
N GLU A 128 12.95 23.18 -3.91
CA GLU A 128 11.91 22.23 -3.48
C GLU A 128 10.82 22.97 -2.69
N ASP A 129 9.58 22.49 -2.76
CA ASP A 129 8.48 23.03 -1.97
C ASP A 129 8.69 22.76 -0.47
N ALA A 130 8.46 23.77 0.37
CA ALA A 130 8.77 23.73 1.80
C ALA A 130 7.99 22.63 2.55
N ASP A 131 6.73 22.37 2.17
CA ASP A 131 5.90 21.35 2.81
C ASP A 131 6.32 19.95 2.35
N LEU A 132 6.69 19.79 1.08
CA LEU A 132 7.14 18.50 0.54
C LEU A 132 8.51 18.07 1.10
N ILE A 133 9.40 19.03 1.41
CA ILE A 133 10.65 18.77 2.15
C ILE A 133 10.37 18.17 3.53
N ILE A 134 9.23 18.50 4.15
CA ILE A 134 8.82 17.96 5.45
C ILE A 134 8.11 16.62 5.26
N ALA A 135 7.17 16.52 4.32
CA ALA A 135 6.30 15.36 4.15
C ALA A 135 7.07 14.08 3.77
N GLU A 136 7.95 14.13 2.77
CA GLU A 136 8.63 12.93 2.26
C GLU A 136 9.51 12.25 3.33
N PRO A 137 10.39 12.96 4.07
CA PRO A 137 11.18 12.33 5.13
C PRO A 137 10.32 11.75 6.26
N LYS A 138 9.19 12.39 6.58
CA LYS A 138 8.28 11.94 7.64
C LYS A 138 7.58 10.64 7.26
N PHE A 139 7.17 10.46 6.00
CA PHE A 139 6.69 9.16 5.52
C PHE A 139 7.78 8.09 5.47
N ASN A 140 9.04 8.48 5.27
CA ASN A 140 10.19 7.56 5.31
C ASN A 140 10.65 7.20 6.73
N PHE A 141 10.01 7.72 7.78
CA PHE A 141 10.25 7.26 9.14
C PHE A 141 9.84 5.78 9.29
N THR A 142 10.51 5.06 10.21
CA THR A 142 10.25 3.64 10.47
C THR A 142 8.77 3.37 10.79
N ASN A 143 8.27 2.19 10.44
CA ASN A 143 6.85 1.82 10.59
C ASN A 143 6.55 1.02 11.87
N ASP A 144 7.57 0.66 12.64
CA ASP A 144 7.49 -0.22 13.81
C ASP A 144 7.71 0.52 15.16
N SER A 145 7.90 1.84 15.12
CA SER A 145 8.16 2.62 16.32
C SER A 145 6.87 2.91 17.08
N TRP A 146 6.67 2.20 18.18
CA TRP A 146 5.57 2.44 19.11
C TRP A 146 5.80 3.68 20.00
N LEU A 147 7.05 3.96 20.41
CA LEU A 147 7.37 5.01 21.39
C LEU A 147 8.40 6.03 20.89
N PHE A 148 8.11 7.30 21.18
CA PHE A 148 8.82 8.56 20.89
C PHE A 148 10.04 8.54 19.92
N PRO A 149 9.89 9.07 18.68
CA PRO A 149 8.62 9.43 18.05
C PRO A 149 7.87 8.18 17.61
N ALA A 150 6.56 8.16 17.87
CA ALA A 150 5.70 7.11 17.35
C ALA A 150 5.53 7.27 15.83
N SER A 151 5.53 6.17 15.08
CA SER A 151 5.40 6.20 13.60
C SER A 151 4.19 7.00 13.13
N GLU A 152 3.03 6.77 13.76
CA GLU A 152 1.81 7.53 13.46
C GLU A 152 1.97 9.05 13.60
N SER A 153 2.71 9.51 14.62
CA SER A 153 2.90 10.95 14.85
C SER A 153 3.66 11.58 13.69
N GLN A 154 4.67 10.87 13.16
CA GLN A 154 5.44 11.33 12.02
C GLN A 154 4.58 11.36 10.76
N TYR A 155 3.75 10.33 10.54
CA TYR A 155 2.85 10.29 9.37
C TYR A 155 1.76 11.36 9.45
N LYS A 156 1.24 11.68 10.65
CA LYS A 156 0.31 12.80 10.87
C LYS A 156 0.94 14.15 10.55
N GLU A 157 2.21 14.37 10.92
CA GLU A 157 2.96 15.56 10.52
C GLU A 157 3.13 15.66 9.00
N ALA A 158 3.40 14.54 8.32
CA ALA A 158 3.49 14.48 6.86
C ALA A 158 2.16 14.83 6.18
N ILE A 159 1.05 14.28 6.68
CA ILE A 159 -0.32 14.57 6.22
C ILE A 159 -0.65 16.05 6.40
N ALA A 160 -0.28 16.66 7.54
CA ALA A 160 -0.50 18.08 7.78
C ALA A 160 0.25 18.96 6.76
N ALA A 161 1.51 18.62 6.47
CA ALA A 161 2.29 19.32 5.44
C ALA A 161 1.68 19.16 4.04
N LEU A 162 1.23 17.95 3.67
CA LEU A 162 0.54 17.76 2.38
C LEU A 162 -0.78 18.52 2.28
N ASN A 163 -1.56 18.62 3.36
CA ASN A 163 -2.78 19.44 3.39
C ASN A 163 -2.45 20.92 3.19
N SER A 164 -1.38 21.43 3.83
CA SER A 164 -0.86 22.78 3.59
C SER A 164 -0.46 22.99 2.13
N TYR A 165 0.31 22.06 1.55
CA TYR A 165 0.69 22.08 0.13
C TYR A 165 -0.53 22.13 -0.80
N LEU A 166 -1.53 21.27 -0.58
CA LEU A 166 -2.76 21.24 -1.38
C LEU A 166 -3.51 22.57 -1.30
N LEU A 167 -3.67 23.15 -0.10
CA LEU A 167 -4.36 24.42 0.09
C LEU A 167 -3.64 25.58 -0.61
N ARG A 168 -2.30 25.64 -0.52
CA ARG A 168 -1.51 26.65 -1.23
C ARG A 168 -1.60 26.48 -2.74
N MET A 169 -1.60 25.24 -3.24
CA MET A 169 -1.65 24.96 -4.68
C MET A 169 -2.99 25.37 -5.32
N VAL A 170 -4.10 25.26 -4.60
CA VAL A 170 -5.44 25.65 -5.11
C VAL A 170 -5.75 27.13 -4.87
N ASP A 171 -5.00 27.82 -4.02
CA ASP A 171 -5.18 29.24 -3.74
C ASP A 171 -4.66 30.09 -4.92
N ALA A 172 -5.56 30.81 -5.59
CA ALA A 172 -5.20 31.63 -6.75
C ALA A 172 -4.30 32.83 -6.39
N ASP A 173 -4.31 33.25 -5.12
CA ASP A 173 -3.51 34.38 -4.62
C ASP A 173 -2.12 33.93 -4.12
N GLN A 174 -1.88 32.61 -3.95
CA GLN A 174 -0.59 32.04 -3.54
C GLN A 174 0.02 31.22 -4.67
N SER A 175 1.13 31.71 -5.24
CA SER A 175 1.82 31.03 -6.34
C SER A 175 3.01 30.16 -5.89
N ASP A 176 3.13 29.87 -4.60
CA ASP A 176 4.34 29.27 -4.01
C ASP A 176 4.33 27.73 -3.98
N ALA A 177 3.18 27.08 -4.11
CA ALA A 177 3.05 25.65 -4.41
C ALA A 177 2.57 25.45 -5.85
N GLN A 178 3.25 24.57 -6.58
CA GLN A 178 2.91 24.26 -7.97
C GLN A 178 2.98 22.75 -8.22
N PHE A 179 2.24 22.30 -9.23
CA PHE A 179 2.31 20.95 -9.78
C PHE A 179 2.43 21.02 -11.30
N TYR A 180 3.39 20.28 -11.86
CA TYR A 180 3.74 20.27 -13.26
C TYR A 180 3.41 18.91 -13.87
N ALA A 181 2.23 18.81 -14.50
CA ALA A 181 1.81 17.65 -15.26
C ALA A 181 2.60 17.53 -16.58
N ARG A 182 3.81 16.98 -16.51
CA ARG A 182 4.72 16.80 -17.66
C ARG A 182 4.97 15.33 -17.95
N ALA A 183 5.24 15.01 -19.21
CA ALA A 183 5.48 13.63 -19.66
C ALA A 183 6.75 13.00 -19.05
N ASP A 184 7.83 13.76 -18.91
CA ASP A 184 9.08 13.33 -18.29
C ASP A 184 8.88 13.01 -16.80
N ASN A 185 8.17 13.88 -16.08
CA ASN A 185 7.80 13.67 -14.69
C ASN A 185 6.96 12.39 -14.51
N LEU A 186 5.92 12.22 -15.33
CA LEU A 186 5.07 11.02 -15.28
C LEU A 186 5.87 9.75 -15.57
N ALA A 187 6.75 9.79 -16.59
CA ALA A 187 7.59 8.65 -16.96
C ALA A 187 8.59 8.28 -15.84
N SER A 188 9.18 9.27 -15.16
CA SER A 188 10.07 9.05 -14.01
C SER A 188 9.36 8.25 -12.91
N TRP A 189 8.17 8.69 -12.50
CA TRP A 189 7.38 7.97 -11.50
C TRP A 189 6.94 6.59 -11.99
N LEU A 190 6.45 6.46 -13.22
CA LEU A 190 6.03 5.16 -13.79
C LEU A 190 7.17 4.15 -13.90
N SER A 191 8.42 4.59 -14.15
CA SER A 191 9.59 3.70 -14.12
C SER A 191 9.86 3.13 -12.73
N ASN A 192 9.64 3.92 -11.67
CA ASN A 192 9.69 3.40 -10.30
C ASN A 192 8.55 2.40 -10.05
N VAL A 193 7.34 2.69 -10.53
CA VAL A 193 6.19 1.77 -10.46
C VAL A 193 6.49 0.44 -11.17
N GLU A 194 7.11 0.49 -12.34
CA GLU A 194 7.54 -0.70 -13.09
C GLU A 194 8.44 -1.59 -12.25
N SER A 195 9.48 -1.02 -11.65
CA SER A 195 10.41 -1.75 -10.78
C SER A 195 9.69 -2.38 -9.58
N ARG A 196 8.78 -1.63 -8.94
CA ARG A 196 8.00 -2.13 -7.79
C ARG A 196 7.10 -3.30 -8.16
N LEU A 197 6.32 -3.18 -9.24
CA LEU A 197 5.42 -4.25 -9.68
C LEU A 197 6.20 -5.48 -10.14
N GLY A 198 7.33 -5.31 -10.84
CA GLY A 198 8.23 -6.39 -11.21
C GLY A 198 8.71 -7.18 -9.99
N SER A 199 9.20 -6.47 -8.96
CA SER A 199 9.64 -7.08 -7.69
C SER A 199 8.50 -7.81 -6.97
N LEU A 200 7.30 -7.20 -6.86
CA LEU A 200 6.14 -7.83 -6.24
C LEU A 200 5.70 -9.10 -6.99
N SER A 201 5.61 -9.05 -8.32
CA SER A 201 5.29 -10.21 -9.15
C SER A 201 6.31 -11.34 -8.96
N GLN A 202 7.59 -10.99 -8.92
CA GLN A 202 8.68 -11.93 -8.73
C GLN A 202 8.61 -12.62 -7.36
N ARG A 203 8.35 -11.87 -6.28
CA ARG A 203 8.21 -12.36 -4.90
C ARG A 203 6.96 -13.21 -4.72
N LEU A 204 5.81 -12.77 -5.24
CA LEU A 204 4.56 -13.54 -5.24
C LEU A 204 4.74 -14.87 -5.96
N SER A 205 5.42 -14.88 -7.10
CA SER A 205 5.69 -16.11 -7.85
C SER A 205 6.72 -17.01 -7.13
N ALA A 206 7.72 -16.44 -6.43
CA ALA A 206 8.72 -17.21 -5.66
C ALA A 206 8.12 -17.86 -4.41
N SER A 207 7.06 -17.26 -3.84
CA SER A 207 6.32 -17.83 -2.72
C SER A 207 5.68 -19.19 -3.07
N VAL A 208 5.60 -19.53 -4.36
CA VAL A 208 5.12 -20.80 -4.90
C VAL A 208 6.30 -21.54 -5.55
N LEU A 209 7.10 -22.24 -4.74
CA LEU A 209 8.12 -23.23 -5.12
C LEU A 209 8.48 -23.29 -6.63
N GLN A 210 9.38 -22.41 -7.07
CA GLN A 210 9.98 -22.44 -8.41
C GLN A 210 11.50 -22.36 -8.27
N GLN A 211 12.22 -23.36 -8.78
CA GLN A 211 13.65 -23.19 -9.09
C GLN A 211 13.75 -22.19 -10.24
N ARG A 212 14.52 -21.11 -10.04
CA ARG A 212 14.79 -20.13 -11.09
C ARG A 212 16.24 -20.21 -11.51
N ALA A 213 16.47 -20.08 -12.82
CA ALA A 213 17.78 -19.73 -13.33
C ALA A 213 18.10 -18.30 -12.88
N ASN A 214 19.33 -18.06 -12.45
CA ASN A 214 19.80 -16.72 -12.12
C ASN A 214 20.00 -15.93 -13.42
N THR A 215 19.18 -14.91 -13.62
CA THR A 215 19.21 -14.02 -14.78
C THR A 215 19.65 -12.61 -14.43
N ASP A 216 20.25 -12.38 -13.25
CA ASP A 216 20.60 -11.04 -12.75
C ASP A 216 21.60 -10.29 -13.66
N MET A 217 22.31 -11.01 -14.53
CA MET A 217 23.21 -10.47 -15.57
C MET A 217 22.79 -10.88 -16.99
N ALA A 218 21.58 -11.42 -17.16
CA ALA A 218 21.11 -11.86 -18.47
C ALA A 218 20.87 -10.63 -19.37
N GLY A 219 21.50 -10.61 -20.54
CA GLY A 219 21.32 -9.55 -21.55
C GLY A 219 22.41 -8.48 -21.57
N ASP A 220 23.30 -8.43 -20.59
CA ASP A 220 24.43 -7.49 -20.55
C ASP A 220 25.78 -8.23 -20.40
N PRO A 221 26.56 -8.38 -21.49
CA PRO A 221 27.85 -9.06 -21.44
C PRO A 221 28.93 -8.30 -20.63
N SER A 222 28.65 -7.07 -20.20
CA SER A 222 29.56 -6.23 -19.41
C SER A 222 29.18 -6.09 -17.93
N ALA A 223 28.04 -6.65 -17.51
CA ALA A 223 27.61 -6.60 -16.12
C ALA A 223 28.57 -7.38 -15.19
N THR A 224 28.90 -6.79 -14.04
CA THR A 224 29.73 -7.41 -13.00
C THR A 224 29.02 -7.36 -11.65
N GLN A 225 29.06 -8.44 -10.89
CA GLN A 225 28.49 -8.52 -9.55
C GLN A 225 29.60 -8.56 -8.48
N SER A 226 29.35 -7.90 -7.35
CA SER A 226 30.30 -7.83 -6.23
C SER A 226 30.58 -9.18 -5.57
N THR A 227 29.72 -10.18 -5.78
CA THR A 227 29.89 -11.55 -5.25
C THR A 227 29.54 -12.60 -6.29
N PRO A 228 30.14 -13.81 -6.23
CA PRO A 228 29.77 -14.90 -7.14
C PRO A 228 28.35 -15.38 -6.86
N ALA A 229 27.44 -15.24 -7.83
CA ALA A 229 26.08 -15.73 -7.72
C ALA A 229 25.92 -17.15 -8.28
N ARG A 230 25.05 -17.96 -7.68
CA ARG A 230 24.74 -19.32 -8.16
C ARG A 230 23.92 -19.26 -9.45
N ALA A 231 24.12 -20.22 -10.36
CA ALA A 231 23.41 -20.32 -11.63
C ALA A 231 21.91 -20.65 -11.48
N GLU A 232 21.53 -21.30 -10.38
CA GLU A 232 20.14 -21.52 -9.98
C GLU A 232 19.94 -20.98 -8.58
N VAL A 233 18.90 -20.16 -8.41
CA VAL A 233 18.49 -19.65 -7.10
C VAL A 233 17.14 -20.26 -6.77
N ALA A 234 17.13 -21.15 -5.79
CA ALA A 234 15.90 -21.61 -5.16
C ALA A 234 15.53 -20.61 -4.05
N VAL A 235 14.74 -19.58 -4.38
CA VAL A 235 14.13 -18.72 -3.37
C VAL A 235 12.79 -19.34 -2.99
N LYS A 236 12.72 -19.94 -1.80
CA LYS A 236 11.45 -20.39 -1.22
C LYS A 236 11.17 -19.54 0.01
N THR A 237 10.13 -18.73 -0.05
CA THR A 237 9.59 -18.05 1.14
C THR A 237 9.15 -19.11 2.16
N PRO A 238 9.54 -19.00 3.45
CA PRO A 238 9.01 -19.84 4.52
C PRO A 238 7.48 -19.88 4.47
N TRP A 239 6.87 -21.02 4.80
CA TRP A 239 5.41 -21.20 4.63
C TRP A 239 4.58 -20.22 5.48
N LEU A 240 5.17 -19.70 6.57
CA LEU A 240 4.61 -18.72 7.48
C LEU A 240 4.76 -17.25 7.00
N GLU A 241 5.47 -17.01 5.90
CA GLU A 241 5.70 -15.66 5.33
C GLU A 241 5.04 -15.51 3.93
N ILE A 242 4.30 -16.53 3.49
CA ILE A 242 3.70 -16.54 2.14
C ILE A 242 2.53 -15.55 2.07
N ASP A 243 1.70 -15.54 3.11
CA ASP A 243 0.63 -14.58 3.30
C ASP A 243 1.18 -13.16 3.50
N ASP A 244 2.30 -12.98 4.19
CA ASP A 244 2.97 -11.67 4.32
C ASP A 244 3.21 -11.00 2.96
N VAL A 245 3.87 -11.72 2.04
CA VAL A 245 4.13 -11.21 0.67
C VAL A 245 2.84 -10.94 -0.09
N PHE A 246 1.82 -11.77 0.10
CA PHE A 246 0.52 -11.58 -0.53
C PHE A 246 -0.19 -10.31 -0.04
N PHE A 247 -0.23 -10.08 1.28
CA PHE A 247 -0.88 -8.91 1.85
C PHE A 247 -0.10 -7.63 1.58
N GLU A 248 1.23 -7.67 1.61
CA GLU A 248 2.07 -6.54 1.17
C GLU A 248 1.77 -6.16 -0.29
N ALA A 249 1.73 -7.15 -1.18
CA ALA A 249 1.38 -6.89 -2.57
C ALA A 249 -0.05 -6.34 -2.71
N ARG A 250 -1.01 -6.80 -1.89
CA ARG A 250 -2.37 -6.25 -1.88
C ARG A 250 -2.41 -4.80 -1.44
N GLY A 251 -1.67 -4.43 -0.40
CA GLY A 251 -1.56 -3.05 0.05
C GLY A 251 -0.95 -2.15 -1.01
N ALA A 252 0.17 -2.57 -1.59
CA ALA A 252 0.86 -1.81 -2.62
C ALA A 252 -0.02 -1.60 -3.87
N THR A 253 -0.65 -2.66 -4.37
CA THR A 253 -1.52 -2.57 -5.55
C THR A 253 -2.82 -1.80 -5.28
N TRP A 254 -3.34 -1.84 -4.04
CA TRP A 254 -4.48 -1.03 -3.62
C TRP A 254 -4.13 0.47 -3.63
N ALA A 255 -2.99 0.87 -3.06
CA ALA A 255 -2.58 2.28 -3.06
C ALA A 255 -2.28 2.77 -4.48
N LEU A 256 -1.52 1.98 -5.25
CA LEU A 256 -1.14 2.32 -6.61
C LEU A 256 -2.35 2.48 -7.54
N LEU A 257 -3.39 1.65 -7.38
CA LEU A 257 -4.64 1.79 -8.15
C LEU A 257 -5.22 3.20 -8.04
N HIS A 258 -5.28 3.76 -6.82
CA HIS A 258 -5.81 5.11 -6.62
C HIS A 258 -4.84 6.17 -7.14
N PHE A 259 -3.53 6.00 -6.98
CA PHE A 259 -2.55 6.93 -7.55
C PHE A 259 -2.60 6.97 -9.08
N LEU A 260 -2.77 5.83 -9.76
CA LEU A 260 -2.92 5.80 -11.21
C LEU A 260 -4.24 6.44 -11.67
N ARG A 261 -5.34 6.24 -10.94
CA ARG A 261 -6.60 6.97 -11.20
C ARG A 261 -6.47 8.48 -10.98
N ALA A 262 -5.70 8.91 -9.98
CA ALA A 262 -5.46 10.33 -9.77
C ALA A 262 -4.55 10.91 -10.87
N ALA A 263 -3.54 10.15 -11.30
CA ALA A 263 -2.68 10.52 -12.41
C ALA A 263 -3.44 10.57 -13.75
N GLU A 264 -4.42 9.68 -13.97
CA GLU A 264 -5.31 9.74 -15.14
C GLU A 264 -6.02 11.10 -15.25
N VAL A 265 -6.44 11.67 -14.11
CA VAL A 265 -7.10 12.98 -14.07
C VAL A 265 -6.11 14.11 -14.28
N ASP A 266 -5.04 14.17 -13.49
CA ASP A 266 -4.13 15.32 -13.51
C ASP A 266 -3.15 15.33 -14.70
N PHE A 267 -2.87 14.16 -15.29
CA PHE A 267 -2.04 14.02 -16.50
C PHE A 267 -2.86 13.73 -17.76
N ALA A 268 -4.19 13.94 -17.75
CA ALA A 268 -5.07 13.61 -18.89
C ALA A 268 -4.52 14.11 -20.24
N GLN A 269 -4.12 15.38 -20.33
CA GLN A 269 -3.56 15.96 -21.55
C GLN A 269 -2.25 15.28 -21.98
N VAL A 270 -1.38 14.94 -21.02
CA VAL A 270 -0.11 14.24 -21.30
C VAL A 270 -0.38 12.84 -21.82
N LEU A 271 -1.34 12.14 -21.23
CA LEU A 271 -1.73 10.79 -21.63
C LEU A 271 -2.34 10.78 -23.04
N ASP A 272 -3.18 11.77 -23.35
CA ASP A 272 -3.75 11.97 -24.68
C ASP A 272 -2.68 12.26 -25.72
N ASP A 273 -1.77 13.22 -25.43
CA ASP A 273 -0.67 13.60 -26.31
C ASP A 273 0.29 12.43 -26.61
N LYS A 274 0.46 11.52 -25.66
CA LYS A 274 1.30 10.32 -25.80
C LYS A 274 0.55 9.09 -26.29
N ASN A 275 -0.76 9.19 -26.51
CA ASN A 275 -1.62 8.06 -26.84
C ASN A 275 -1.44 6.89 -25.84
N ALA A 276 -1.29 7.22 -24.57
CA ALA A 276 -0.98 6.29 -23.48
C ALA A 276 -2.21 5.92 -22.62
N GLY A 277 -3.37 6.58 -22.86
CA GLY A 277 -4.60 6.33 -22.10
C GLY A 277 -4.99 4.85 -22.06
N ALA A 278 -4.98 4.16 -23.21
CA ALA A 278 -5.32 2.73 -23.29
C ALA A 278 -4.38 1.81 -22.49
N SER A 279 -3.09 2.16 -22.40
CA SER A 279 -2.12 1.43 -21.59
C SER A 279 -2.37 1.65 -20.10
N LEU A 280 -2.58 2.89 -19.67
CA LEU A 280 -2.90 3.22 -18.28
C LEU A 280 -4.17 2.51 -17.80
N ASP A 281 -5.20 2.53 -18.65
CA ASP A 281 -6.45 1.81 -18.50
C ASP A 281 -6.23 0.31 -18.26
N GLN A 282 -5.31 -0.30 -19.00
CA GLN A 282 -4.98 -1.71 -18.85
C GLN A 282 -4.33 -1.98 -17.50
N ILE A 283 -3.39 -1.14 -17.08
CA ILE A 283 -2.75 -1.25 -15.77
C ILE A 283 -3.83 -1.18 -14.67
N ILE A 284 -4.69 -0.15 -14.71
CA ILE A 284 -5.78 0.06 -13.74
C ILE A 284 -6.68 -1.18 -13.66
N ARG A 285 -7.14 -1.72 -14.80
CA ARG A 285 -7.99 -2.92 -14.83
C ARG A 285 -7.33 -4.15 -14.21
N GLU A 286 -6.04 -4.37 -14.47
CA GLU A 286 -5.31 -5.52 -13.92
C GLU A 286 -5.11 -5.35 -12.39
N LEU A 287 -4.85 -4.14 -11.92
CA LEU A 287 -4.77 -3.85 -10.49
C LEU A 287 -6.14 -4.02 -9.80
N GLU A 288 -7.23 -3.54 -10.39
CA GLU A 288 -8.59 -3.77 -9.88
C GLU A 288 -8.91 -5.27 -9.77
N ALA A 289 -8.53 -6.06 -10.78
CA ALA A 289 -8.74 -7.48 -10.77
C ALA A 289 -7.91 -8.20 -9.67
N SER A 290 -6.74 -7.66 -9.30
CA SER A 290 -5.95 -8.14 -8.15
C SER A 290 -6.62 -7.87 -6.80
N GLN A 291 -7.53 -6.90 -6.72
CA GLN A 291 -8.24 -6.49 -5.49
C GLN A 291 -9.55 -7.27 -5.25
N ARG A 292 -9.89 -8.27 -6.09
CA ARG A 292 -11.08 -9.12 -5.89
C ARG A 292 -11.09 -9.82 -4.54
N SER A 293 -12.25 -9.84 -3.89
CA SER A 293 -12.42 -10.48 -2.57
C SER A 293 -11.95 -11.92 -2.56
N LEU A 294 -11.27 -12.30 -1.47
CA LEU A 294 -10.96 -13.70 -1.20
C LEU A 294 -12.27 -14.41 -0.84
N GLY A 295 -12.56 -15.52 -1.52
CA GLY A 295 -13.71 -16.37 -1.22
C GLY A 295 -13.46 -17.34 -0.05
N PHE A 296 -12.23 -17.35 0.48
CA PHE A 296 -11.80 -18.21 1.58
C PHE A 296 -11.08 -17.34 2.64
N PRO A 297 -11.26 -17.59 3.95
CA PRO A 297 -10.69 -16.76 5.01
C PRO A 297 -9.17 -16.88 5.16
N MET A 298 -8.52 -17.77 4.40
CA MET A 298 -7.08 -18.01 4.44
C MET A 298 -6.50 -17.93 3.03
N VAL A 299 -5.27 -17.42 2.91
CA VAL A 299 -4.55 -17.42 1.63
C VAL A 299 -4.07 -18.83 1.32
N LEU A 300 -4.67 -19.45 0.31
CA LEU A 300 -4.27 -20.75 -0.22
C LEU A 300 -3.20 -20.61 -1.30
N ASN A 301 -2.08 -21.30 -1.13
CA ASN A 301 -0.98 -21.37 -2.10
C ASN A 301 -0.70 -22.82 -2.48
N GLY A 302 -1.63 -23.40 -3.23
CA GLY A 302 -1.48 -24.72 -3.83
C GLY A 302 -0.46 -24.75 -4.98
N SER A 303 -0.29 -25.89 -5.64
CA SER A 303 0.45 -25.91 -6.92
C SER A 303 -0.37 -25.25 -8.03
N GLY A 304 0.27 -24.67 -9.04
CA GLY A 304 -0.42 -24.00 -10.16
C GLY A 304 -1.38 -24.89 -10.96
N PHE A 305 -1.27 -26.21 -10.83
CA PHE A 305 -2.14 -27.23 -11.43
C PHE A 305 -2.83 -28.12 -10.38
N GLY A 306 -2.87 -27.68 -9.12
CA GLY A 306 -3.44 -28.45 -8.01
C GLY A 306 -4.97 -28.35 -7.91
N MET A 307 -5.56 -29.14 -7.01
CA MET A 307 -7.00 -29.07 -6.71
C MET A 307 -7.41 -27.81 -5.95
N PHE A 308 -6.45 -27.11 -5.33
CA PHE A 308 -6.69 -25.91 -4.54
C PHE A 308 -6.28 -24.65 -5.30
N ALA A 309 -6.91 -23.52 -4.96
CA ALA A 309 -6.54 -22.23 -5.51
C ALA A 309 -5.09 -21.87 -5.14
N ASN A 310 -4.47 -21.05 -5.99
CA ASN A 310 -3.19 -20.42 -5.71
C ASN A 310 -3.36 -18.90 -5.84
N HIS A 311 -3.59 -18.25 -4.70
CA HIS A 311 -3.87 -16.83 -4.63
C HIS A 311 -2.64 -16.00 -4.97
N SER A 312 -1.45 -16.36 -4.49
CA SER A 312 -0.21 -15.64 -4.79
C SER A 312 0.14 -15.69 -6.27
N LEU A 313 0.05 -16.86 -6.92
CA LEU A 313 0.30 -16.98 -8.37
C LEU A 313 -0.75 -16.25 -9.20
N THR A 314 -2.02 -16.31 -8.78
CA THR A 314 -3.11 -15.58 -9.45
C THR A 314 -2.84 -14.08 -9.39
N MET A 315 -2.49 -13.57 -8.21
CA MET A 315 -2.13 -12.17 -8.03
C MET A 315 -0.87 -11.79 -8.80
N ALA A 316 0.16 -12.63 -8.78
CA ALA A 316 1.39 -12.42 -9.56
C ALA A 316 1.09 -12.25 -11.05
N ASN A 317 0.16 -13.04 -11.60
CA ASN A 317 -0.25 -12.90 -13.00
C ASN A 317 -0.93 -11.55 -13.30
N TYR A 318 -1.81 -11.06 -12.41
CA TYR A 318 -2.40 -9.71 -12.55
C TYR A 318 -1.32 -8.62 -12.46
N VAL A 319 -0.47 -8.69 -11.43
CA VAL A 319 0.62 -7.73 -11.22
C VAL A 319 1.62 -7.73 -12.38
N SER A 320 1.95 -8.90 -12.93
CA SER A 320 2.85 -9.03 -14.08
C SER A 320 2.26 -8.43 -15.36
N ARG A 321 0.95 -8.57 -15.58
CA ARG A 321 0.29 -7.95 -16.75
C ARG A 321 0.17 -6.44 -16.60
N ALA A 322 -0.09 -5.95 -15.38
CA ALA A 322 -0.02 -4.53 -15.07
C ALA A 322 1.40 -3.99 -15.34
N ASN A 323 2.43 -4.69 -14.87
CA ASN A 323 3.83 -4.30 -15.09
C ASN A 323 4.21 -4.25 -16.57
N ALA A 324 3.77 -5.22 -17.37
CA ALA A 324 4.06 -5.27 -18.80
C ALA A 324 3.32 -4.19 -19.64
N ALA A 325 2.34 -3.51 -19.04
CA ALA A 325 1.59 -2.44 -19.69
C ALA A 325 2.10 -1.03 -19.34
N ILE A 326 3.08 -0.91 -18.43
CA ILE A 326 3.83 0.32 -18.16
C ILE A 326 4.78 0.60 -19.32
#